data_AF-A0A850AD60-F1
#
_entry.id   AF-A0A850AD60-F1
#
_cell.length_a   1.000
_cell.length_b   1.000
_cell.length_c   1.000
_cell.angle_alpha   90.00
_cell.angle_beta   90.00
_cell.angle_gamma   90.00
#
_symmetry.space_group_name_H-M   'P 1'
#
loop_
_entity.id
_entity.type
_entity.pdbx_description
1 polymer ?
#
loop_
_entity_poly.entity_id
_entity_poly.type
_entity_poly.pdbx_seq_one_letter_code
_entity_poly.pdbx_strand_id
1 'polypeptide(L)'
;MMFKPIREERLGLRQSVAGWEIQPAARLSGWRWRAPEGQAAGAFLHLSPTHVLLHHPDGSQNRLELPIPTKDALLGMLAAAAGIAGVAIFLIALLRLWQRRAIKSSQEL
;
A
#
# COMPACT_ATOMS: atom_id res chain seq x y z
N MET A 1 -13.63 21.31 -15.32
CA MET A 1 -12.49 21.18 -14.38
C MET A 1 -11.69 19.96 -14.80
N MET A 2 -10.39 20.09 -15.10
CA MET A 2 -9.59 18.97 -15.64
C MET A 2 -8.56 18.51 -14.58
N PHE A 3 -8.76 17.31 -14.04
CA PHE A 3 -7.79 16.68 -13.13
C PHE A 3 -6.82 15.83 -13.95
N LYS A 4 -5.52 16.07 -13.78
CA LYS A 4 -4.46 15.24 -14.37
C LYS A 4 -3.68 14.55 -13.24
N PRO A 5 -3.70 13.21 -13.16
CA PRO A 5 -2.86 12.50 -12.23
C PRO A 5 -1.38 12.67 -12.61
N ILE A 6 -0.52 12.69 -11.60
CA ILE A 6 0.94 12.72 -11.76
C ILE A 6 1.46 11.45 -11.11
N ARG A 7 2.23 10.67 -11.86
CA ARG A 7 2.93 9.48 -11.36
C ARG A 7 4.25 9.32 -12.09
N GLU A 8 5.31 9.69 -11.41
CA GLU A 8 6.66 9.68 -11.97
C GLU A 8 7.63 9.10 -10.95
N GLU A 9 8.62 8.36 -11.44
CA GLU A 9 9.77 7.97 -10.62
C GLU A 9 10.90 8.97 -10.85
N ARG A 10 11.53 9.39 -9.76
CA ARG A 10 12.62 10.35 -9.76
C ARG A 10 13.80 9.72 -9.05
N LEU A 11 14.92 9.68 -9.76
CA LEU A 11 16.21 9.33 -9.19
C LEU A 11 16.80 10.59 -8.56
N GLY A 12 17.30 10.44 -7.34
CA GLY A 12 18.08 11.45 -6.66
C GLY A 12 19.51 11.50 -7.19
N LEU A 13 20.28 12.37 -6.55
CA LEU A 13 21.70 12.53 -6.82
C LEU A 13 22.46 11.27 -6.38
N ARG A 14 23.46 10.88 -7.17
CA ARG A 14 24.41 9.84 -6.77
C ARG A 14 25.30 10.35 -5.66
N GLN A 15 25.50 9.54 -4.63
CA GLN A 15 26.37 9.84 -3.50
C GLN A 15 27.34 8.69 -3.30
N SER A 16 28.64 8.99 -3.23
CA SER A 16 29.66 7.99 -2.93
C SER A 16 29.79 7.81 -1.43
N VAL A 17 29.64 6.58 -0.94
CA VAL A 17 29.75 6.22 0.48
C VAL A 17 30.56 4.93 0.59
N ALA A 18 31.71 4.98 1.27
CA ALA A 18 32.57 3.81 1.51
C ALA A 18 32.94 3.00 0.25
N GLY A 19 33.09 3.66 -0.90
CA GLY A 19 33.41 3.02 -2.19
C GLY A 19 32.19 2.56 -3.00
N TRP A 20 30.98 2.73 -2.48
CA TRP A 20 29.74 2.44 -3.18
C TRP A 20 29.11 3.71 -3.73
N GLU A 21 28.48 3.67 -4.91
CA GLU A 21 27.59 4.75 -5.31
C GLU A 21 26.15 4.42 -4.93
N ILE A 22 25.55 5.30 -4.15
CA ILE A 22 24.18 5.19 -3.68
C ILE A 22 23.33 6.19 -4.47
N GLN A 23 22.26 5.71 -5.10
CA GLN A 23 21.31 6.56 -5.80
C GLN A 23 19.88 6.30 -5.28
N PRO A 24 19.32 7.20 -4.47
CA PRO A 24 17.97 7.03 -3.95
C PRO A 24 16.95 7.21 -5.07
N ALA A 25 15.86 6.45 -5.02
CA ALA A 25 14.71 6.59 -5.89
C ALA A 25 13.48 6.96 -5.06
N ALA A 26 12.68 7.86 -5.61
CA ALA A 26 11.41 8.25 -5.02
C ALA A 26 10.31 8.34 -6.08
N ARG A 27 9.09 8.02 -5.67
CA ARG A 27 7.90 8.19 -6.50
C ARG A 27 7.24 9.52 -6.18
N LEU A 28 7.13 10.36 -7.20
CA LEU A 28 6.26 11.53 -7.19
C LEU A 28 4.85 11.08 -7.58
N SER A 29 3.89 11.34 -6.71
CA SER A 29 2.48 11.02 -6.92
C SER A 29 1.62 12.22 -6.58
N GLY A 30 0.49 12.39 -7.25
CA GLY A 30 -0.37 13.52 -6.99
C GLY A 30 -1.36 13.79 -8.10
N TRP A 31 -1.94 14.98 -8.05
CA TRP A 31 -2.86 15.47 -9.06
C TRP A 31 -2.72 16.98 -9.20
N ARG A 32 -2.95 17.46 -10.41
CA ARG A 32 -3.07 18.89 -10.68
C ARG A 32 -4.40 19.17 -11.35
N TRP A 33 -4.91 20.37 -11.13
CA TRP A 33 -6.12 20.85 -11.77
C TRP A 33 -5.98 22.31 -12.16
N ARG A 34 -6.77 22.70 -13.16
CA ARG A 34 -6.90 24.09 -13.60
C ARG A 34 -8.36 24.36 -13.94
N ALA A 35 -8.86 25.53 -13.54
CA ALA A 35 -10.17 26.02 -13.94
C ALA A 35 -10.20 26.31 -15.46
N PRO A 36 -11.35 26.16 -16.14
CA PRO A 36 -11.44 26.32 -17.60
C PRO A 36 -10.89 27.65 -18.13
N GLU A 37 -11.11 28.74 -17.39
CA GLU A 37 -10.68 30.10 -17.77
C GLU A 37 -9.40 30.55 -17.05
N GLY A 38 -8.68 29.64 -16.39
CA GLY A 38 -7.42 29.96 -15.72
C GLY A 38 -7.54 30.75 -14.41
N GLN A 39 -8.76 31.07 -13.97
CA GLN A 39 -9.02 31.85 -12.75
C GLN A 39 -8.51 31.18 -11.47
N ALA A 40 -8.33 29.85 -11.48
CA ALA A 40 -7.76 29.10 -10.36
C ALA A 40 -7.00 27.86 -10.85
N ALA A 41 -5.98 27.47 -10.10
CA ALA A 41 -5.26 26.22 -10.28
C ALA A 41 -4.75 25.71 -8.94
N GLY A 42 -4.56 24.40 -8.85
CA GLY A 42 -3.96 23.78 -7.67
C GLY A 42 -3.27 22.48 -8.04
N ALA A 43 -2.33 22.09 -7.19
CA ALA A 43 -1.66 20.81 -7.28
C ALA A 43 -1.45 20.24 -5.88
N PHE A 44 -1.68 18.95 -5.76
CA PHE A 44 -1.22 18.15 -4.64
C PHE A 44 -0.11 17.25 -5.16
N LEU A 45 1.05 17.31 -4.50
CA LEU A 45 2.21 16.49 -4.82
C LEU A 45 2.71 15.83 -3.55
N HIS A 46 3.01 14.55 -3.64
CA HIS A 46 3.57 13.74 -2.57
C HIS A 46 4.74 12.94 -3.12
N LEU A 47 5.88 13.05 -2.43
CA LEU A 47 7.10 12.32 -2.75
C LEU A 47 7.27 11.20 -1.73
N SER A 48 7.33 9.95 -2.20
CA SER A 48 7.55 8.79 -1.34
C SER A 48 8.83 8.07 -1.78
N PRO A 49 9.83 7.88 -0.90
CA PRO A 49 10.97 7.02 -1.18
C PRO A 49 10.49 5.61 -1.54
N THR A 50 11.09 5.00 -2.56
CA THR A 50 10.72 3.66 -3.03
C THR A 50 11.83 2.65 -2.80
N HIS A 51 13.01 2.94 -3.32
CA HIS A 51 14.17 2.06 -3.24
C HIS A 51 15.45 2.87 -3.33
N VAL A 52 16.58 2.20 -3.12
CA VAL A 52 17.92 2.74 -3.30
C VAL A 52 18.65 1.84 -4.28
N LEU A 53 19.24 2.43 -5.31
CA LEU A 53 20.15 1.73 -6.21
C LEU A 53 21.56 1.81 -5.62
N LEU A 54 22.20 0.67 -5.49
CA LEU A 54 23.57 0.51 -5.01
C LEU A 54 24.42 0.10 -6.20
N HIS A 55 25.42 0.91 -6.54
CA HIS A 55 26.44 0.56 -7.51
C HIS A 55 27.68 0.12 -6.76
N HIS A 56 28.08 -1.11 -7.01
CA HIS A 56 29.31 -1.68 -6.48
C HIS A 56 30.53 -1.15 -7.23
N PRO A 57 31.73 -1.22 -6.61
CA PRO A 57 32.99 -0.91 -7.28
C PRO A 57 33.27 -1.80 -8.50
N ASP A 58 32.73 -3.02 -8.52
CA ASP A 58 32.86 -3.98 -9.61
C ASP A 58 31.93 -3.68 -10.81
N GLY A 59 31.13 -2.61 -10.73
CA GLY A 59 30.17 -2.20 -11.76
C GLY A 59 28.83 -2.92 -11.67
N SER A 60 28.64 -3.86 -10.75
CA SER A 60 27.34 -4.49 -10.51
C SER A 60 26.36 -3.52 -9.83
N GLN A 61 25.07 -3.72 -10.08
CA GLN A 61 24.01 -2.87 -9.55
C GLN A 61 23.01 -3.71 -8.75
N ASN A 62 22.77 -3.30 -7.52
CA ASN A 62 21.78 -3.88 -6.64
C ASN A 62 20.67 -2.88 -6.34
N ARG A 63 19.46 -3.39 -6.14
CA ARG A 63 18.30 -2.58 -5.76
C ARG A 63 17.86 -2.99 -4.36
N LEU A 64 17.87 -2.03 -3.44
CA LEU A 64 17.42 -2.20 -2.07
C LEU A 64 16.06 -1.53 -1.90
N GLU A 65 15.01 -2.33 -1.70
CA GLU A 65 13.67 -1.81 -1.40
C GLU A 65 13.65 -1.15 -0.01
N LEU A 66 13.01 0.01 0.10
CA LEU A 66 12.81 0.67 1.37
C LEU A 66 11.49 0.21 2.00
N PRO A 67 11.48 -0.15 3.31
CA PRO A 67 10.23 -0.46 3.99
C PRO A 67 9.34 0.79 4.03
N ILE A 68 8.06 0.62 3.72
CA ILE A 68 7.07 1.70 3.78
C ILE A 68 6.16 1.42 4.99
N PRO A 69 6.53 1.88 6.19
CA PRO A 69 5.89 1.46 7.44
C PRO A 69 4.39 1.71 7.46
N THR A 70 3.91 2.79 6.82
CA THR A 70 2.49 3.11 6.71
C THR A 70 1.72 2.09 5.87
N LYS A 71 2.32 1.62 4.76
CA LYS A 71 1.68 0.61 3.89
C LYS A 71 1.57 -0.72 4.63
N ASP A 72 2.64 -1.10 5.33
CA ASP A 72 2.68 -2.35 6.09
C ASP A 72 1.70 -2.32 7.26
N ALA A 73 1.60 -1.18 7.96
CA ALA A 73 0.60 -0.96 9.00
C ALA A 73 -0.84 -1.06 8.48
N LEU A 74 -1.14 -0.42 7.34
CA LEU A 74 -2.48 -0.49 6.73
C LEU A 74 -2.85 -1.92 6.31
N LEU A 75 -1.93 -2.66 5.70
CA LEU A 75 -2.15 -4.05 5.34
C LEU A 75 -2.34 -4.93 6.58
N GLY A 76 -1.57 -4.69 7.65
CA GLY A 76 -1.75 -5.36 8.93
C GLY A 76 -3.13 -5.10 9.55
N MET A 77 -3.60 -3.85 9.53
CA MET A 77 -4.94 -3.48 10.01
C MET A 77 -6.05 -4.17 9.21
N LEU A 78 -5.93 -4.18 7.88
CA LEU A 78 -6.91 -4.86 7.00
C LEU A 78 -6.92 -6.38 7.26
N ALA A 79 -5.75 -7.00 7.39
CA ALA A 79 -5.64 -8.42 7.68
C ALA A 79 -6.25 -8.76 9.05
N ALA A 80 -6.01 -7.94 10.08
CA ALA A 80 -6.62 -8.11 11.39
C ALA A 80 -8.15 -7.98 11.35
N ALA A 81 -8.67 -6.96 10.66
CA ALA A 81 -10.11 -6.77 10.49
C ALA A 81 -10.76 -7.96 9.76
N ALA A 82 -10.13 -8.44 8.68
CA ALA A 82 -10.59 -9.61 7.93
C ALA A 82 -10.58 -10.88 8.80
N GLY A 83 -9.54 -11.07 9.62
CA GLY A 83 -9.44 -12.18 10.55
C GLY A 83 -10.59 -12.20 11.57
N ILE A 84 -10.85 -11.06 12.23
CA ILE A 84 -11.94 -10.93 13.20
C ILE A 84 -13.30 -11.21 12.54
N ALA A 85 -13.55 -10.61 11.37
CA ALA A 85 -14.79 -10.83 10.63
C ALA A 85 -14.96 -12.31 10.22
N GLY A 86 -13.89 -12.96 9.77
CA GLY A 86 -13.88 -14.37 9.40
C GLY A 86 -14.26 -15.28 10.58
N VAL A 87 -13.68 -15.04 11.76
CA VAL A 87 -14.01 -15.81 12.97
C VAL A 87 -15.47 -15.58 13.38
N ALA A 88 -15.95 -14.34 13.34
CA ALA A 88 -17.35 -14.04 13.68
C ALA A 88 -18.34 -14.75 12.74
N ILE A 89 -18.10 -14.70 11.42
CA ILE A 89 -18.92 -15.39 10.42
C ILE A 89 -18.90 -16.90 10.66
N PHE A 90 -17.73 -17.47 10.94
CA PHE A 90 -17.58 -18.89 11.23
C PHE A 90 -18.40 -19.31 12.45
N LEU A 91 -18.31 -18.56 13.55
CA LEU A 91 -19.09 -18.84 14.77
C LEU A 91 -20.59 -18.73 14.54
N ILE A 92 -21.06 -17.71 13.82
CA ILE A 92 -22.48 -17.55 13.47
C ILE A 92 -22.96 -18.74 12.63
N ALA A 93 -22.17 -19.17 11.64
CA ALA A 93 -22.50 -20.32 10.81
C ALA A 93 -22.57 -21.60 11.64
N LEU A 94 -21.62 -21.81 12.56
CA LEU A 94 -21.59 -22.96 13.45
C LEU A 94 -22.84 -22.98 14.35
N LEU A 95 -23.17 -21.86 14.99
CA LEU A 95 -24.36 -21.71 15.84
C LEU A 95 -25.65 -21.97 15.06
N ARG A 96 -25.76 -21.43 13.84
CA ARG A 96 -26.93 -21.69 12.97
C ARG A 96 -27.06 -23.16 12.60
N LEU A 97 -25.95 -23.85 12.34
CA LEU A 97 -25.97 -25.29 12.04
C LEU A 97 -26.39 -26.10 13.26
N TRP A 98 -25.90 -25.74 14.45
CA TRP A 98 -26.28 -26.40 15.70
C TRP A 98 -27.76 -26.20 16.03
N GLN A 99 -28.29 -24.99 15.89
CA GLN A 99 -29.72 -24.71 16.09
C GLN A 99 -30.60 -25.51 15.13
N ARG A 100 -30.21 -25.61 13.85
CA ARG A 100 -30.94 -26.42 12.87
C ARG A 100 -30.95 -27.91 13.22
N ARG A 101 -29.85 -28.44 13.78
CA ARG A 101 -29.79 -29.83 14.24
C ARG A 101 -30.65 -30.07 15.49
N ALA A 102 -30.61 -29.17 16.47
CA ALA A 102 -31.40 -29.26 17.69
C ALA A 102 -32.92 -29.21 17.41
N ILE A 103 -33.36 -28.38 16.46
CA ILE A 103 -34.78 -28.31 16.07
C ILE A 103 -35.23 -29.61 15.38
N LYS A 104 -34.38 -30.20 14.52
CA LYS A 104 -34.69 -31.48 13.87
C LYS A 104 -34.83 -32.63 14.88
N SER A 105 -33.98 -32.71 15.90
CA SER A 105 -34.07 -33.78 16.90
C SER A 105 -35.33 -33.71 17.78
N SER A 106 -35.94 -32.53 17.94
CA SER A 106 -37.15 -32.38 18.74
C SER A 106 -38.46 -32.67 17.99
N GLN A 107 -38.42 -32.87 16.67
CA GLN A 107 -39.60 -33.26 15.88
C GLN A 107 -39.73 -34.78 15.65
N GLU A 108 -38.73 -35.57 16.06
CA GLU A 108 -38.74 -37.04 15.98
C GLU A 108 -39.09 -37.72 17.31
N LEU A 109 -39.55 -36.96 18.31
CA LEU A 109 -40.06 -37.42 19.62
C LEU A 109 -41.55 -37.06 19.74
#